data_AF-A0A973H6V1-F1
#
_entry.id   AF-A0A973H6V1-F1
#
_cell.length_a   1.000
_cell.length_b   1.000
_cell.length_c   1.000
_cell.angle_alpha   90.00
_cell.angle_beta   90.00
_cell.angle_gamma   90.00
#
_symmetry.space_group_name_H-M   'P 1'
#
loop_
_entity.id
_entity.type
_entity.pdbx_description
1 polymer ?
#
loop_
_entity_poly.entity_id
_entity_poly.type
_entity_poly.pdbx_seq_one_letter_code
_entity_poly.pdbx_strand_id
1 'polypeptide(L)'
;AVLLRLPTPQRRTLVLYDGVGLDLPETAAETEASTPAAAGRLMNAREAIAARLPELSDPAELHRRLTGLASTERLRAAKPPAVRTGSERRARFWTRAAIAFTVALIGTTALTVRTAPTHYEPPIAPGAEIQGVPPRVAQGPLSDAEVELREKLRAEMTSGAMRLAPLSR
;
A
#
# COMPACT_ATOMS: atom_id res chain seq x y z
N ALA A 1 -11.46 37.24 5.49
CA ALA A 1 -10.81 36.46 6.58
C ALA A 1 -11.11 34.95 6.51
N VAL A 2 -12.35 34.52 6.24
CA VAL A 2 -12.72 33.09 6.26
C VAL A 2 -12.01 32.25 5.20
N LEU A 3 -11.93 32.73 3.95
CA LEU A 3 -11.21 32.02 2.87
C LEU A 3 -9.78 31.63 3.24
N LEU A 4 -9.06 32.50 3.95
CA LEU A 4 -7.66 32.26 4.35
C LEU A 4 -7.52 31.18 5.43
N ARG A 5 -8.61 30.82 6.13
CA ARG A 5 -8.64 29.71 7.10
C ARG A 5 -8.83 28.35 6.44
N LEU A 6 -9.25 28.30 5.18
CA LEU A 6 -9.34 27.04 4.44
C LEU A 6 -7.94 26.46 4.19
N PRO A 7 -7.79 25.13 4.20
CA PRO A 7 -6.61 24.47 3.65
C PRO A 7 -6.30 24.95 2.24
N THR A 8 -5.02 25.11 1.91
CA THR A 8 -4.58 25.63 0.61
C THR A 8 -5.20 24.92 -0.61
N PRO A 9 -5.33 23.57 -0.64
CA PRO A 9 -5.96 22.89 -1.77
C PRO A 9 -7.45 23.27 -1.92
N GLN A 10 -8.20 23.29 -0.83
CA GLN A 10 -9.62 23.64 -0.82
C GLN A 10 -9.84 25.10 -1.23
N ARG A 11 -9.02 26.03 -0.70
CA ARG A 11 -9.07 27.44 -1.08
C ARG A 11 -8.80 27.63 -2.57
N ARG A 12 -7.76 27.00 -3.12
CA ARG A 12 -7.40 27.13 -4.54
C ARG A 12 -8.51 26.58 -5.43
N THR A 13 -9.03 25.39 -5.13
CA THR A 13 -10.15 24.79 -5.88
C THR A 13 -11.40 25.68 -5.85
N LEU A 14 -11.76 26.22 -4.67
CA LEU A 14 -12.91 27.11 -4.53
C LEU A 14 -12.74 28.40 -5.35
N VAL A 15 -11.56 29.04 -5.31
CA VAL A 15 -11.31 30.27 -6.05
C VAL A 15 -11.31 30.04 -7.56
N LEU A 16 -10.77 28.92 -8.05
CA LEU A 16 -10.77 28.61 -9.49
C LEU A 16 -12.19 28.31 -9.99
N TYR A 17 -12.96 27.51 -9.25
CA TYR A 17 -14.31 27.14 -9.66
C TYR A 17 -15.31 28.28 -9.42
N ASP A 18 -15.47 28.72 -8.17
CA ASP A 18 -16.47 29.74 -7.79
C ASP A 18 -15.99 31.18 -7.96
N GLY A 19 -14.69 31.45 -8.08
CA GLY A 19 -14.18 32.81 -8.27
C GLY A 19 -13.83 33.15 -9.72
N VAL A 20 -13.09 32.28 -10.39
CA VAL A 20 -12.68 32.45 -11.80
C VAL A 20 -13.77 31.93 -12.75
N GLY A 21 -14.55 30.93 -12.34
CA GLY A 21 -15.63 30.36 -13.17
C GLY A 21 -15.17 29.23 -14.09
N LEU A 22 -14.04 28.57 -13.78
CA LEU A 22 -13.63 27.37 -14.51
C LEU A 22 -14.61 26.23 -14.28
N ASP A 23 -14.75 25.35 -15.26
CA ASP A 23 -15.51 24.13 -15.05
C ASP A 23 -14.77 23.16 -14.11
N LEU A 24 -15.44 22.06 -13.75
CA LEU A 24 -14.88 21.12 -12.77
C LEU A 24 -13.67 20.34 -13.33
N PRO A 25 -13.70 19.80 -14.57
CA PRO A 25 -12.51 19.22 -15.21
C PRO A 25 -11.32 20.17 -15.33
N GLU A 26 -11.52 21.42 -15.76
CA GLU A 26 -10.47 22.44 -15.88
C GLU A 26 -9.89 22.80 -14.52
N THR A 27 -10.75 22.99 -13.51
CA THR A 27 -10.29 23.21 -12.14
C THR A 27 -9.47 22.03 -11.61
N ALA A 28 -9.86 20.80 -11.97
CA ALA A 28 -9.10 19.60 -11.60
C ALA A 28 -7.72 19.59 -12.26
N ALA A 29 -7.64 19.92 -13.55
CA ALA A 29 -6.38 20.05 -14.28
C ALA A 29 -5.46 21.13 -13.67
N GLU A 30 -5.98 22.33 -13.42
CA GLU A 30 -5.21 23.47 -12.85
C GLU A 30 -4.78 23.24 -11.38
N THR A 31 -5.41 22.30 -10.69
CA THR A 31 -5.04 21.90 -9.32
C THR A 31 -4.30 20.58 -9.24
N GLU A 32 -3.89 20.01 -10.40
CA GLU A 32 -3.21 18.73 -10.51
C GLU A 32 -3.93 17.63 -9.70
N ALA A 33 -5.25 17.59 -9.82
CA ALA A 33 -6.13 16.67 -9.11
C ALA A 33 -7.00 15.89 -10.09
N SER A 34 -7.48 14.72 -9.66
CA SER A 34 -8.58 14.06 -10.36
C SER A 34 -9.87 14.85 -10.18
N THR A 35 -10.79 14.76 -11.15
CA THR A 35 -12.10 15.43 -11.08
C THR A 35 -12.87 15.11 -9.79
N PRO A 36 -12.94 13.85 -9.30
CA PRO A 36 -13.59 13.54 -8.03
C PRO A 36 -12.88 14.19 -6.82
N ALA A 37 -11.55 14.29 -6.84
CA ALA A 37 -10.81 14.95 -5.77
C ALA A 37 -11.06 16.46 -5.77
N ALA A 38 -11.16 17.10 -6.94
CA ALA A 38 -11.55 18.50 -7.06
C ALA A 38 -12.98 18.73 -6.54
N ALA A 39 -13.92 17.85 -6.92
CA ALA A 39 -15.30 17.90 -6.43
C ALA A 39 -15.38 17.82 -4.90
N GLY A 40 -14.69 16.85 -4.30
CA GLY A 40 -14.63 16.68 -2.85
C GLY A 40 -14.02 17.90 -2.16
N ARG A 41 -12.93 18.45 -2.70
CA ARG A 41 -12.31 19.68 -2.16
C ARG A 41 -13.27 20.87 -2.21
N LEU A 42 -14.03 21.02 -3.30
CA LEU A 42 -15.01 22.09 -3.48
C LEU A 42 -16.16 21.97 -2.47
N MET A 43 -16.73 20.77 -2.32
CA MET A 43 -17.82 20.51 -1.37
C MET A 43 -17.39 20.85 0.07
N ASN A 44 -16.25 20.33 0.51
CA ASN A 44 -15.70 20.61 1.84
C ASN A 44 -15.39 22.11 2.04
N ALA A 45 -14.92 22.79 1.00
CA ALA A 45 -14.65 24.23 1.06
C ALA A 45 -15.94 25.03 1.27
N ARG A 46 -17.01 24.71 0.52
CA ARG A 46 -18.32 25.35 0.65
C ARG A 46 -18.95 25.09 2.01
N GLU A 47 -18.88 23.86 2.51
CA GLU A 47 -19.35 23.51 3.86
C GLU A 47 -18.63 24.33 4.94
N ALA A 48 -17.30 24.41 4.88
CA ALA A 48 -16.50 25.18 5.83
C ALA A 48 -16.77 26.70 5.74
N ILE A 49 -17.16 27.21 4.58
CA ILE A 49 -17.58 28.60 4.39
C ILE A 49 -18.97 28.81 4.99
N ALA A 50 -19.95 27.97 4.64
CA ALA A 50 -21.32 28.03 5.14
C ALA A 50 -21.38 27.93 6.67
N ALA A 51 -20.55 27.09 7.28
CA ALA A 51 -20.46 26.95 8.74
C ALA A 51 -20.00 28.24 9.46
N ARG A 52 -19.34 29.16 8.76
CA ARG A 52 -18.81 30.41 9.35
C ARG A 52 -19.50 31.66 8.81
N LEU A 53 -20.12 31.57 7.64
CA LEU A 53 -20.85 32.62 6.94
C LEU A 53 -22.10 31.98 6.31
N PRO A 54 -23.15 31.73 7.11
CA PRO A 54 -24.38 31.06 6.65
C PRO A 54 -25.05 31.77 5.47
N GLU A 55 -24.85 33.08 5.34
CA GLU A 55 -25.37 33.94 4.28
C GLU A 55 -24.75 33.61 2.90
N LEU A 56 -23.64 32.85 2.89
CA LEU A 56 -22.96 32.36 1.69
C LEU A 56 -23.17 30.85 1.49
N SER A 57 -24.20 30.27 2.11
CA SER A 57 -24.55 28.85 1.90
C SER A 57 -25.06 28.59 0.48
N ASP A 58 -25.68 29.59 -0.15
CA ASP A 58 -26.05 29.53 -1.56
C ASP A 58 -24.78 29.67 -2.45
N PRO A 59 -24.44 28.64 -3.26
CA PRO A 59 -23.30 28.71 -4.16
C PRO A 59 -23.36 29.87 -5.15
N ALA A 60 -24.56 30.30 -5.59
CA ALA A 60 -24.70 31.40 -6.53
C ALA A 60 -24.36 32.75 -5.87
N GLU A 61 -24.75 32.97 -4.62
CA GLU A 61 -24.35 34.12 -3.82
C GLU A 61 -22.83 34.14 -3.58
N LEU A 62 -22.25 32.98 -3.22
CA LEU A 62 -20.80 32.86 -3.01
C LEU A 62 -20.03 33.22 -4.28
N HIS A 63 -20.43 32.65 -5.43
CA HIS A 63 -19.85 32.97 -6.73
C HIS A 63 -19.94 34.47 -7.02
N ARG A 64 -21.13 35.07 -6.89
CA ARG A 64 -21.33 36.51 -7.15
C ARG A 64 -20.41 37.39 -6.32
N ARG A 65 -20.24 37.08 -5.02
CA ARG A 65 -19.36 37.86 -4.14
C ARG A 65 -17.88 37.66 -4.47
N LEU A 66 -17.46 36.45 -4.82
CA LEU A 66 -16.09 36.19 -5.25
C LEU A 66 -15.75 36.92 -6.56
N THR A 67 -16.66 36.89 -7.54
CA THR A 67 -16.51 37.62 -8.81
C THR A 67 -16.50 39.13 -8.59
N GLY A 68 -17.34 39.65 -7.70
CA GLY A 68 -17.32 41.06 -7.31
C GLY A 68 -15.99 41.48 -6.66
N LEU A 69 -15.43 40.65 -5.78
CA LEU A 69 -14.09 40.88 -5.20
C LEU A 69 -12.99 40.83 -6.26
N ALA A 70 -13.04 39.88 -7.20
CA ALA A 70 -12.06 39.78 -8.28
C ALA A 70 -12.12 41.00 -9.23
N SER A 71 -13.31 41.59 -9.41
CA SER A 71 -13.51 42.72 -10.31
C SER A 71 -13.01 44.06 -9.74
N THR A 72 -12.87 44.16 -8.41
CA THR A 72 -12.43 45.39 -7.73
C THR A 72 -10.91 45.49 -7.59
N GLU A 73 -10.20 44.37 -7.62
CA GLU A 73 -8.75 44.27 -7.46
C GLU A 73 -8.07 43.91 -8.78
N ARG A 74 -7.21 44.81 -9.31
CA ARG A 74 -6.29 44.43 -10.40
C ARG A 74 -5.13 43.62 -9.83
N LEU A 75 -5.32 42.31 -9.73
CA LEU A 75 -4.26 41.37 -9.35
C LEU A 75 -3.12 41.44 -10.38
N ARG A 76 -2.00 42.03 -9.99
CA ARG A 76 -0.76 41.94 -10.76
C ARG A 76 -0.12 40.58 -10.51
N ALA A 77 0.53 40.04 -11.54
CA ALA A 77 1.37 38.85 -11.39
C ALA A 77 2.37 39.06 -10.24
N ALA A 78 2.61 37.99 -9.47
CA ALA A 78 3.57 38.02 -8.38
C ALA A 78 4.95 38.44 -8.91
N LYS A 79 5.67 39.27 -8.14
CA LYS A 79 7.01 39.71 -8.53
C LYS A 79 7.94 38.49 -8.68
N PRO A 80 8.81 38.43 -9.71
CA PRO A 80 9.74 37.32 -9.93
C PRO A 80 10.50 36.81 -8.68
N PRO A 81 11.04 37.66 -7.78
CA PRO A 81 11.74 37.18 -6.59
C PRO A 81 10.85 36.41 -5.61
N ALA A 82 9.56 36.77 -5.51
CA ALA A 82 8.63 36.08 -4.62
C ALA A 82 8.32 34.67 -5.12
N VAL A 83 8.11 34.52 -6.43
CA VAL A 83 7.89 33.22 -7.09
C VAL A 83 9.12 32.33 -6.90
N ARG A 84 10.32 32.86 -7.18
CA ARG A 84 11.59 32.13 -7.02
C ARG A 84 11.82 31.67 -5.59
N THR A 85 11.63 32.54 -4.62
CA THR A 85 11.84 32.19 -3.21
C THR A 85 10.86 31.12 -2.75
N GLY A 86 9.59 31.21 -3.18
CA GLY A 86 8.57 30.21 -2.88
C GLY A 86 8.89 28.84 -3.50
N SER A 87 9.25 28.81 -4.79
CA SER A 87 9.60 27.58 -5.48
C SER A 87 10.86 26.93 -4.92
N GLU A 88 11.90 27.69 -4.62
CA GLU A 88 13.14 27.17 -4.00
C GLU A 88 12.90 26.56 -2.61
N ARG A 89 12.02 27.16 -1.80
CA ARG A 89 11.66 26.57 -0.50
C ARG A 89 10.93 25.25 -0.68
N ARG A 90 9.99 25.19 -1.61
CA ARG A 90 9.20 23.98 -1.91
C ARG A 90 10.10 22.87 -2.45
N ALA A 91 10.97 23.18 -3.40
CA ALA A 91 11.94 22.25 -3.95
C ALA A 91 12.86 21.69 -2.86
N ARG A 92 13.46 22.56 -2.04
CA ARG A 92 14.33 22.11 -0.93
C ARG A 92 13.61 21.23 0.08
N PHE A 93 12.35 21.54 0.41
CA PHE A 93 11.56 20.70 1.31
C PHE A 93 11.36 19.29 0.74
N TRP A 94 10.92 19.19 -0.52
CA TRP A 94 10.70 17.89 -1.17
C TRP A 94 11.98 17.10 -1.38
N THR A 95 13.09 17.75 -1.75
CA THR A 95 14.39 17.10 -1.85
C THR A 95 14.80 16.49 -0.51
N ARG A 96 14.66 17.24 0.59
CA ARG A 96 14.96 16.74 1.94
C ARG A 96 14.05 15.58 2.35
N ALA A 97 12.76 15.68 2.05
CA ALA A 97 11.80 14.61 2.31
C ALA A 97 12.14 13.33 1.56
N ALA A 98 12.48 13.44 0.26
CA ALA A 98 12.91 12.30 -0.55
C ALA A 98 14.18 11.64 0.01
N ILE A 99 15.20 12.45 0.34
CA ILE A 99 16.44 11.95 0.96
C ILE A 99 16.13 11.21 2.28
N ALA A 100 15.35 11.82 3.17
CA ALA A 100 15.00 11.22 4.46
C ALA A 100 14.24 9.89 4.26
N PHE A 101 13.31 9.84 3.31
CA PHE A 101 12.57 8.62 2.99
C PHE A 101 13.49 7.52 2.43
N THR A 102 14.40 7.86 1.51
CA THR A 102 15.39 6.90 0.99
C THR A 102 16.29 6.34 2.09
N VAL A 103 16.79 7.21 2.98
CA VAL A 103 17.60 6.78 4.13
C VAL A 103 16.80 5.87 5.06
N ALA A 104 15.53 6.21 5.34
CA ALA A 104 14.66 5.36 6.14
C ALA A 104 14.45 3.98 5.51
N LEU A 105 14.24 3.92 4.19
CA LEU A 105 14.04 2.66 3.46
C LEU A 105 15.31 1.80 3.47
N ILE A 106 16.48 2.39 3.26
CA ILE A 106 17.76 1.67 3.37
C ILE A 106 17.94 1.13 4.80
N GLY A 107 17.64 1.96 5.82
CA GLY A 107 17.73 1.57 7.22
C GLY A 107 16.79 0.42 7.58
N THR A 108 15.53 0.47 7.13
CA THR A 108 14.56 -0.62 7.36
C THR A 108 14.96 -1.89 6.63
N THR A 109 15.42 -1.81 5.37
CA THR A 109 15.93 -2.97 4.64
C THR A 109 17.14 -3.60 5.35
N ALA A 110 18.11 -2.80 5.78
CA ALA A 110 19.27 -3.30 6.50
C ALA A 110 18.89 -3.94 7.85
N LEU A 111 17.94 -3.35 8.57
CA LEU A 111 17.40 -3.92 9.79
C LEU A 111 16.74 -5.28 9.52
N THR A 112 15.88 -5.36 8.51
CA THR A 112 15.24 -6.63 8.10
C THR A 112 16.27 -7.68 7.73
N VAL A 113 17.29 -7.34 6.94
CA VAL A 113 18.38 -8.27 6.60
C VAL A 113 19.12 -8.76 7.85
N ARG A 114 19.25 -7.91 8.87
CA ARG A 114 19.92 -8.26 10.13
C ARG A 114 19.07 -9.10 11.07
N THR A 115 17.76 -8.91 11.09
CA THR A 115 16.87 -9.49 12.12
C THR A 115 15.90 -10.54 11.60
N ALA A 116 15.71 -10.66 10.28
CA ALA A 116 14.76 -11.63 9.72
C ALA A 116 15.27 -13.07 9.89
N PRO A 117 14.37 -14.03 10.19
CA PRO A 117 14.72 -15.44 10.17
C PRO A 117 15.23 -15.86 8.78
N THR A 118 16.39 -16.51 8.73
CA THR A 118 17.04 -16.91 7.46
C THR A 118 16.50 -18.21 6.88
N HIS A 119 15.68 -18.94 7.63
CA HIS A 119 15.10 -20.20 7.20
C HIS A 119 13.67 -20.32 7.71
N TYR A 120 12.85 -21.01 6.93
CA TYR A 120 11.47 -21.30 7.26
C TYR A 120 11.38 -22.64 7.99
N GLU A 121 10.95 -22.57 9.26
CA GLU A 121 10.33 -23.63 10.08
C GLU A 121 8.97 -24.11 9.55
N PRO A 122 8.78 -25.22 8.79
CA PRO A 122 7.44 -25.67 8.48
C PRO A 122 6.70 -26.05 9.77
N PRO A 123 5.50 -25.52 10.03
CA PRO A 123 4.73 -25.94 11.18
C PRO A 123 4.43 -27.44 11.06
N ILE A 124 4.68 -28.17 12.14
CA ILE A 124 4.36 -29.59 12.21
C ILE A 124 2.85 -29.73 12.07
N ALA A 125 2.39 -30.39 11.01
CA ALA A 125 0.97 -30.65 10.82
C ALA A 125 0.43 -31.45 12.01
N PRO A 126 -0.75 -31.12 12.56
CA PRO A 126 -1.38 -31.94 13.58
C PRO A 126 -1.53 -33.36 13.06
N GLY A 127 -1.17 -34.34 13.88
CA GLY A 127 -1.26 -35.75 13.49
C GLY A 127 -2.69 -36.08 13.07
N ALA A 128 -2.86 -36.55 11.84
CA ALA A 128 -4.12 -37.11 11.39
C ALA A 128 -4.20 -38.57 11.87
N GLU A 129 -5.34 -38.95 12.45
CA GLU A 129 -5.61 -40.34 12.75
C GLU A 129 -5.69 -41.12 11.44
N ILE A 130 -4.70 -41.98 11.18
CA ILE A 130 -4.70 -42.85 10.01
C ILE A 130 -5.69 -43.99 10.30
N GLN A 131 -6.92 -43.84 9.81
CA GLN A 131 -7.91 -44.91 9.84
C GLN A 131 -7.56 -45.97 8.79
N GLY A 132 -7.67 -47.25 9.17
CA GLY A 132 -7.42 -48.38 8.25
C GLY A 132 -5.98 -48.89 8.21
N VAL A 133 -5.12 -48.52 9.16
CA VAL A 133 -3.88 -49.28 9.39
C VAL A 133 -4.31 -50.70 9.79
N PRO A 134 -3.93 -51.75 9.04
CA PRO A 134 -4.21 -53.12 9.45
C PRO A 134 -3.74 -53.29 10.89
N PRO A 135 -4.52 -53.94 11.77
CA PRO A 135 -4.05 -54.21 13.13
C PRO A 135 -2.65 -54.81 13.02
N ARG A 136 -1.71 -54.36 13.87
CA ARG A 136 -0.39 -54.97 13.93
C ARG A 136 -0.61 -56.46 14.21
N VAL A 137 -0.62 -57.25 13.15
CA VAL A 137 -0.62 -58.69 13.26
C VAL A 137 0.70 -58.95 13.96
N ALA A 138 0.66 -59.46 15.18
CA ALA A 138 1.86 -60.02 15.76
C ALA A 138 2.36 -60.99 14.70
N GLN A 139 3.55 -60.73 14.15
CA GLN A 139 4.18 -61.68 13.26
C GLN A 139 4.42 -62.91 14.13
N GLY A 140 3.47 -63.84 14.09
CA GLY A 140 3.64 -65.16 14.66
C GLY A 140 4.86 -65.83 14.02
N PRO A 141 5.35 -66.92 14.60
CA PRO A 141 6.37 -67.71 13.93
C PRO A 141 5.92 -68.02 12.50
N LEU A 142 6.82 -67.85 11.53
CA LEU A 142 6.58 -68.20 10.14
C LEU A 142 6.12 -69.65 10.08
N SER A 143 5.09 -69.93 9.31
CA SER A 143 4.72 -71.31 8.98
C SER A 143 5.85 -71.99 8.21
N ASP A 144 5.90 -73.32 8.22
CA ASP A 144 6.97 -74.08 7.54
C ASP A 144 7.08 -73.72 6.04
N ALA A 145 5.94 -73.48 5.38
CA ALA A 145 5.89 -73.05 3.98
C ALA A 145 6.50 -71.65 3.78
N GLU A 146 6.29 -70.73 4.72
CA GLU A 146 6.89 -69.40 4.68
C GLU A 146 8.40 -69.44 4.99
N VAL A 147 8.83 -70.34 5.87
CA VAL A 147 10.26 -70.60 6.13
C VAL A 147 10.93 -71.12 4.87
N GLU A 148 10.35 -72.13 4.22
CA GLU A 148 10.87 -72.70 2.98
C GLU A 148 10.93 -71.65 1.86
N LEU A 149 9.86 -70.86 1.69
CA LEU A 149 9.84 -69.75 0.73
C LEU A 149 10.92 -68.73 1.04
N ARG A 150 11.13 -68.37 2.31
CA ARG A 150 12.18 -67.42 2.71
C ARG A 150 13.58 -67.95 2.42
N GLU A 151 13.84 -69.23 2.70
CA GLU A 151 15.13 -69.85 2.41
C GLU A 151 15.35 -69.95 0.90
N LYS A 152 14.32 -70.29 0.12
CA LYS A 152 14.39 -70.28 -1.35
C LYS A 152 14.69 -68.88 -1.89
N LEU A 153 13.96 -67.86 -1.42
CA LEU A 153 14.19 -66.47 -1.81
C LEU A 153 15.60 -66.01 -1.43
N ARG A 154 16.12 -66.39 -0.25
CA ARG A 154 17.51 -66.09 0.12
C ARG A 154 18.52 -66.78 -0.78
N ALA A 155 18.29 -68.03 -1.15
CA ALA A 155 19.17 -68.77 -2.03
C ALA A 155 19.16 -68.20 -3.46
N GLU A 156 17.99 -67.77 -3.95
CA GLU A 156 17.84 -67.15 -5.27
C GLU A 156 18.24 -65.67 -5.29
N MET A 157 18.31 -65.00 -4.13
CA MET A 157 18.85 -63.65 -4.01
C MET A 157 20.37 -63.64 -4.23
N THR A 158 20.78 -63.68 -5.50
CA THR A 158 22.16 -63.43 -5.90
C THR A 158 22.53 -62.00 -5.53
N SER A 159 23.70 -61.80 -4.90
CA SER A 159 24.29 -60.49 -4.60
C SER A 159 24.78 -59.80 -5.87
N GLY A 160 23.85 -59.39 -6.73
CA GLY A 160 24.16 -58.57 -7.90
C GLY A 160 24.63 -57.18 -7.49
N ALA A 161 25.67 -56.67 -8.16
CA ALA A 161 26.37 -55.41 -7.87
C ALA A 161 25.50 -54.14 -7.86
N MET A 162 24.22 -54.22 -8.24
CA MET A 162 23.30 -53.08 -8.29
C MET A 162 22.41 -52.93 -7.04
N ARG A 163 22.66 -53.65 -5.94
CA ARG A 163 21.92 -53.39 -4.69
C ARG A 163 22.56 -52.26 -3.90
N LEU A 164 21.79 -51.19 -3.70
CA LEU A 164 22.16 -50.10 -2.80
C LEU A 164 22.05 -50.59 -1.35
N ALA A 165 23.15 -50.49 -0.60
CA ALA A 165 23.14 -50.74 0.83
C ALA A 165 22.49 -49.56 1.56
N PRO A 166 21.71 -49.80 2.63
CA PRO A 166 21.18 -48.72 3.45
C PRO A 166 22.34 -47.95 4.10
N LEU A 167 22.34 -46.63 3.94
CA LEU A 167 23.32 -45.78 4.61
C LEU A 167 23.08 -45.85 6.12
N SER A 168 24.08 -46.33 6.84
CA SER A 168 24.15 -46.22 8.29
C SER A 168 24.06 -44.74 8.67
N ARG A 169 23.17 -44.43 9.60
CA ARG A 169 22.96 -43.09 10.14
C ARG A 169 24.13 -42.66 11.03
#